data_AF-A0A9Q3H4T8-F1
#
_entry.id   AF-A0A9Q3H4T8-F1
#
_cell.length_a   1.000
_cell.length_b   1.000
_cell.length_c   1.000
_cell.angle_alpha   90.00
_cell.angle_beta   90.00
_cell.angle_gamma   90.00
#
_symmetry.space_group_name_H-M   'P 1'
#
loop_
_entity.id
_entity.type
_entity.pdbx_description
1 polymer ?
#
loop_
_entity_poly.entity_id
_entity_poly.type
_entity_poly.pdbx_seq_one_letter_code
_entity_poly.pdbx_strand_id
1 'polypeptide(L)'
;MTHNQIEIGCDRSGTPNPNKNSSKSIISRKLDCPFILYARKYAKSTTWTLKVKNPEHSHDATENIMAHPAFRNLNKQETSQIAQISESLLMPRQIQAQLFSQSES
;
A
#
# COMPACT_ATOMS: atom_id res chain seq x y z
N MET A 1 -10.71 -15.58 22.17
CA MET A 1 -9.89 -16.26 21.14
C MET A 1 -8.71 -15.37 20.80
N THR A 2 -7.49 -15.74 21.15
CA THR A 2 -6.28 -14.97 20.80
C THR A 2 -5.90 -15.28 19.36
N HIS A 3 -6.16 -14.35 18.44
CA HIS A 3 -5.72 -14.45 17.05
C HIS A 3 -4.19 -14.28 16.98
N ASN A 4 -3.46 -15.32 17.36
CA ASN A 4 -2.00 -15.36 17.30
C ASN A 4 -1.48 -15.64 15.88
N GLN A 5 -2.34 -15.64 14.87
CA GLN A 5 -2.00 -15.92 13.47
C GLN A 5 -2.74 -14.96 12.55
N ILE A 6 -2.02 -14.48 11.53
CA ILE A 6 -2.50 -13.55 10.50
C ILE A 6 -2.09 -14.10 9.13
N GLU A 7 -2.98 -14.00 8.15
CA GLU A 7 -2.67 -14.18 6.73
C GLU A 7 -2.39 -12.81 6.10
N ILE A 8 -1.29 -12.71 5.38
CA ILE A 8 -0.85 -11.49 4.68
C ILE A 8 -0.74 -11.84 3.19
N GLY A 9 -1.51 -11.15 2.36
CA GLY A 9 -1.50 -11.30 0.91
C GLY A 9 -0.72 -10.19 0.20
N CYS A 10 -0.47 -10.39 -1.10
CA CYS A 10 0.08 -9.36 -1.98
C CYS A 10 -0.87 -8.15 -2.11
N ASP A 11 -0.36 -6.94 -2.43
CA ASP A 11 -1.19 -5.75 -2.70
C ASP A 11 -2.12 -5.92 -3.92
N ARG A 12 -1.78 -6.86 -4.81
CA ARG A 12 -2.59 -7.26 -5.97
C ARG A 12 -3.48 -8.48 -5.70
N SER A 13 -3.61 -8.92 -4.45
CA SER A 13 -4.48 -10.04 -4.08
C SER A 13 -5.98 -9.71 -4.21
N GLY A 14 -6.78 -10.77 -4.38
CA GLY A 14 -8.23 -10.70 -4.53
C GLY A 14 -8.68 -10.34 -5.94
N THR A 15 -9.99 -10.38 -6.17
CA THR A 15 -10.58 -10.17 -7.50
C THR A 15 -11.00 -8.71 -7.70
N PRO A 16 -10.79 -8.16 -8.92
CA PRO A 16 -11.48 -6.93 -9.33
C PRO A 16 -12.99 -7.10 -9.21
N ASN A 17 -13.69 -6.10 -8.69
CA ASN A 17 -15.15 -6.10 -8.72
C ASN A 17 -15.62 -5.50 -10.06
N PRO A 18 -16.19 -6.30 -10.98
CA PRO A 18 -16.62 -5.83 -12.30
C PRO A 18 -17.83 -4.87 -12.22
N ASN A 19 -18.60 -4.90 -11.13
CA ASN A 19 -19.82 -4.10 -10.96
C ASN A 19 -19.57 -2.75 -10.29
N LYS A 20 -18.32 -2.41 -10.00
CA LYS A 20 -17.97 -1.12 -9.39
C LYS A 20 -17.96 -0.03 -10.48
N ASN A 21 -19.15 0.36 -10.94
CA ASN A 21 -19.36 1.52 -11.79
C ASN A 21 -19.16 2.81 -10.97
N SER A 22 -17.91 3.14 -10.64
CA SER A 22 -17.60 4.50 -10.22
C SER A 22 -17.39 5.34 -11.48
N SER A 23 -18.12 6.45 -11.58
CA SER A 23 -18.00 7.48 -12.62
C SER A 23 -16.59 8.07 -12.79
N LYS A 24 -15.64 7.67 -11.93
CA LYS A 24 -14.19 7.76 -12.13
C LYS A 24 -13.66 6.34 -12.27
N SER A 25 -13.08 5.99 -13.42
CA SER A 25 -12.47 4.67 -13.65
C SER A 25 -11.25 4.47 -12.73
N ILE A 26 -11.47 4.11 -11.47
CA ILE A 26 -10.41 3.60 -10.61
C ILE A 26 -10.23 2.15 -11.05
N ILE A 27 -9.36 1.94 -12.04
CA ILE A 27 -8.95 0.60 -12.48
C ILE A 27 -8.40 -0.11 -11.24
N SER A 28 -9.07 -1.20 -10.84
CA SER A 28 -8.63 -2.02 -9.73
C SER A 28 -7.23 -2.56 -10.01
N ARG A 29 -6.31 -2.43 -9.06
CA ARG A 29 -4.95 -3.03 -9.14
C ARG A 29 -4.90 -4.51 -8.79
N LYS A 30 -6.04 -5.08 -8.38
CA LYS A 30 -6.16 -6.48 -8.01
C LYS A 30 -6.03 -7.37 -9.25
N LEU A 31 -5.24 -8.42 -9.18
CA LEU A 31 -4.99 -9.38 -10.27
C LEU A 31 -5.21 -10.83 -9.80
N ASP A 32 -5.94 -11.00 -8.70
CA ASP A 32 -6.13 -12.29 -8.04
C ASP A 32 -4.80 -13.00 -7.73
N CYS A 33 -3.80 -12.20 -7.32
CA CYS A 33 -2.46 -12.72 -7.01
C CYS A 33 -2.53 -13.72 -5.85
N PRO A 34 -2.05 -14.97 -6.04
CA PRO A 34 -2.28 -16.06 -5.09
C PRO A 34 -1.23 -16.14 -3.97
N PHE A 35 -0.27 -15.20 -3.94
CA PHE A 35 0.76 -15.12 -2.90
C PHE A 35 0.15 -14.94 -1.51
N ILE A 36 0.55 -15.80 -0.57
CA ILE A 36 0.09 -15.75 0.82
C ILE A 36 1.25 -16.05 1.78
N LEU A 37 1.39 -15.19 2.79
CA LEU A 37 2.31 -15.32 3.92
C LEU A 37 1.53 -15.51 5.22
N TYR A 38 1.95 -16.47 6.05
CA TYR A 38 1.49 -16.62 7.41
C TYR A 38 2.42 -15.93 8.39
N ALA A 39 1.86 -15.10 9.27
CA ALA A 39 2.55 -14.56 10.42
C ALA A 39 1.95 -15.16 11.69
N ARG A 40 2.78 -15.79 12.54
CA ARG A 40 2.36 -16.34 13.84
C ARG A 40 3.13 -15.68 14.97
N LYS A 41 2.43 -15.12 15.95
CA LYS A 41 3.02 -14.59 17.17
C LYS A 41 3.15 -15.69 18.22
N TYR A 42 4.30 -15.79 18.86
CA TYR A 42 4.45 -16.66 20.03
C TYR A 42 3.70 -16.06 21.23
N ALA A 43 2.80 -16.84 21.85
CA ALA A 43 1.90 -16.32 22.89
C ALA A 43 2.61 -15.69 24.10
N LYS A 44 3.83 -16.14 24.40
CA LYS A 44 4.64 -15.71 25.55
C LYS A 44 5.83 -14.82 25.17
N SER A 45 5.93 -14.41 23.90
CA SER A 45 7.09 -13.67 23.38
C SER A 45 6.64 -12.53 22.44
N THR A 46 7.52 -11.56 22.23
CA THR A 46 7.40 -10.54 21.19
C THR A 46 7.81 -11.03 19.81
N THR A 47 8.32 -12.27 19.70
CA THR A 47 8.79 -12.87 18.45
C THR A 47 7.63 -13.33 17.56
N TRP A 48 7.83 -13.14 16.25
CA TRP A 48 6.94 -13.64 15.20
C TRP A 48 7.68 -14.65 14.32
N THR A 49 6.95 -15.66 13.85
CA THR A 49 7.41 -16.55 12.78
C THR A 49 6.65 -16.22 11.50
N LEU A 50 7.38 -16.07 10.41
CA LEU A 50 6.83 -15.88 9.07
C LEU A 50 7.01 -17.17 8.27
N LYS A 51 5.95 -17.66 7.62
CA LYS A 51 6.00 -18.83 6.74
C LYS A 51 5.25 -18.54 5.45
N VAL A 52 5.89 -18.72 4.31
CA VAL A 52 5.23 -18.62 3.01
C VAL A 52 4.28 -19.80 2.85
N LYS A 53 3.00 -19.52 2.64
CA LYS A 53 1.96 -20.52 2.36
C LYS A 53 1.90 -20.82 0.86
N ASN A 54 1.93 -19.77 0.05
CA ASN A 54 2.02 -19.85 -1.40
C ASN A 54 3.03 -18.81 -1.91
N PRO A 55 4.14 -19.22 -2.54
CA PRO A 55 5.16 -18.31 -3.05
C PRO A 55 4.81 -17.68 -4.40
N GLU A 56 3.80 -18.20 -5.11
CA GLU A 56 3.53 -17.80 -6.50
C GLU A 56 2.92 -16.40 -6.62
N HIS A 57 3.40 -15.63 -7.60
CA HIS A 57 2.84 -14.35 -7.99
C HIS A 57 2.27 -14.43 -9.41
N SER A 58 1.12 -13.79 -9.64
CA SER A 58 0.54 -13.65 -11.00
C SER A 58 1.11 -12.46 -11.78
N HIS A 59 2.20 -11.89 -11.31
CA HIS A 59 2.85 -10.72 -11.90
C HIS A 59 4.33 -10.70 -11.53
N ASP A 60 5.12 -9.96 -12.30
CA ASP A 60 6.55 -9.79 -12.03
C ASP A 60 6.80 -9.05 -10.72
N ALA A 61 7.91 -9.40 -10.07
CA ALA A 61 8.45 -8.63 -8.96
C ALA A 61 8.80 -7.22 -9.45
N THR A 62 8.56 -6.22 -8.61
CA THR A 62 8.97 -4.85 -8.92
C THR A 62 10.22 -4.50 -8.13
N GLU A 63 11.23 -3.96 -8.80
CA GLU A 63 12.47 -3.49 -8.16
C GLU A 63 12.24 -2.24 -7.30
N ASN A 64 11.22 -1.45 -7.66
CA ASN A 64 10.82 -0.26 -6.91
C ASN A 64 9.79 -0.59 -5.82
N ILE A 65 10.21 -0.58 -4.56
CA ILE A 65 9.32 -0.79 -3.40
C ILE A 65 8.13 0.19 -3.36
N MET A 66 8.27 1.41 -3.90
CA MET A 66 7.20 2.41 -3.98
C MET A 66 6.11 2.02 -4.99
N ALA A 67 6.34 0.99 -5.82
CA ALA A 67 5.29 0.43 -6.65
C ALA A 67 4.17 -0.20 -5.80
N HIS A 68 4.47 -0.64 -4.58
CA HIS A 68 3.50 -1.19 -3.64
C HIS A 68 2.88 -0.08 -2.78
N PRO A 69 1.54 0.08 -2.77
CA PRO A 69 0.86 1.13 -2.01
C PRO A 69 1.20 1.15 -0.52
N ALA A 70 1.51 -0.01 0.08
CA ALA A 70 1.90 -0.13 1.48
C ALA A 70 3.17 0.69 1.82
N PHE A 71 4.01 0.98 0.83
CA PHE A 71 5.23 1.76 0.99
C PHE A 71 5.08 3.23 0.54
N ARG A 72 3.92 3.61 -0.02
CA ARG A 72 3.62 5.00 -0.42
C ARG A 72 3.14 5.89 0.74
N ASN A 73 3.55 5.56 1.97
CA ASN A 73 3.17 6.36 3.13
C ASN A 73 3.97 7.65 3.14
N LEU A 74 3.28 8.77 3.33
CA LEU A 74 3.92 10.05 3.57
C LEU A 74 4.59 10.02 4.94
N ASN A 75 5.81 10.56 5.02
CA ASN A 75 6.47 10.79 6.28
C ASN A 75 5.86 12.02 7.00
N LYS A 76 6.23 12.23 8.26
CA LYS A 76 5.67 13.32 9.07
C LYS A 76 5.97 14.70 8.50
N GLN A 77 7.15 14.89 7.92
CA GLN A 77 7.55 16.15 7.31
C GLN A 77 6.73 16.44 6.06
N GLU A 78 6.61 15.47 5.15
CA GLU A 78 5.77 15.58 3.95
C GLU A 78 4.31 15.87 4.30
N THR A 79 3.80 15.20 5.34
CA THR A 79 2.43 15.41 5.83
C THR A 79 2.24 16.83 6.37
N SER A 80 3.22 17.34 7.14
CA SER A 80 3.19 18.71 7.67
C SER A 80 3.29 19.75 6.55
N GLN A 81 4.11 19.50 5.53
CA GLN A 81 4.23 20.38 4.37
C GLN A 81 2.92 20.44 3.57
N ILE A 82 2.29 19.28 3.31
CA ILE A 82 0.98 19.23 2.66
C ILE A 82 -0.06 20.03 3.45
N ALA A 83 -0.07 19.90 4.79
CA ALA A 83 -0.99 20.65 5.64
C ALA A 83 -0.78 22.17 5.48
N GLN A 84 0.46 22.64 5.61
CA GLN A 84 0.80 24.07 5.45
C GLN A 84 0.42 24.61 4.06
N ILE A 85 0.69 23.86 3.00
CA ILE A 85 0.34 24.29 1.63
C ILE A 85 -1.18 24.22 1.42
N SER A 86 -1.88 23.26 2.03
CA SER A 86 -3.35 23.17 1.94
C SER A 86 -4.07 24.35 2.62
N GLU A 87 -3.46 24.94 3.65
CA GLU A 87 -3.94 26.16 4.30
C GLU A 87 -3.78 27.42 3.42
N SER A 88 -2.92 27.37 2.40
CA SER A 88 -2.64 28.51 1.52
C SER A 88 -3.66 28.73 0.38
N LEU A 89 -4.85 28.11 0.46
CA LEU A 89 -5.94 28.17 -0.55
C LEU A 89 -5.54 27.71 -1.96
N LEU A 90 -4.40 27.03 -2.11
CA LEU A 90 -3.95 26.50 -3.39
C LEU A 90 -4.80 25.32 -3.81
N MET A 91 -5.07 25.23 -5.12
CA MET A 91 -5.79 24.09 -5.67
C MET A 91 -4.94 22.82 -5.49
N PRO A 92 -5.53 21.64 -5.19
CA PRO A 92 -4.78 20.40 -4.96
C PRO A 92 -3.74 20.07 -6.05
N ARG A 93 -4.03 20.44 -7.30
CA ARG A 93 -3.10 20.26 -8.44
C ARG A 93 -1.83 21.11 -8.31
N GLN A 94 -1.93 22.32 -7.76
CA GLN A 94 -0.81 23.22 -7.51
C GLN A 94 0.04 22.74 -6.32
N ILE A 95 -0.62 22.24 -5.27
CA ILE A 95 0.05 21.59 -4.12
C ILE A 95 0.91 20.43 -4.62
N GLN A 96 0.33 19.57 -5.45
CA GLN A 96 1.03 18.44 -6.04
C GLN A 96 2.25 18.87 -6.87
N ALA A 97 2.12 19.90 -7.71
CA ALA A 97 3.22 20.41 -8.53
C ALA A 97 4.39 20.96 -7.69
N GLN A 98 4.10 21.71 -6.62
CA GLN A 98 5.14 22.21 -5.73
C GLN A 98 5.92 21.09 -5.02
N LEU A 99 5.21 20.08 -4.52
CA LEU A 99 5.85 18.94 -3.84
C LEU A 99 6.80 18.19 -4.77
N PHE A 100 6.42 17.96 -6.03
CA PHE A 100 7.29 17.31 -7.02
C PHE A 100 8.51 18.15 -7.39
N SER A 101 8.37 19.48 -7.46
CA SER A 101 9.51 20.35 -7.79
C SER A 101 10.58 20.41 -6.69
N GLN A 102 10.20 20.17 -5.43
CA GLN A 102 11.13 20.20 -4.29
C GLN A 102 11.89 18.89 -4.08
N SER A 103 11.40 17.77 -4.61
CA SER A 103 12.05 16.45 -4.48
C SER A 103 13.18 16.20 -5.48
N GLU A 104 13.37 17.08 -6.47
CA GLU A 104 14.42 16.98 -7.51
C GLU A 104 15.60 17.95 -7.26
N SER A 105 15.73 18.51 -6.05
CA SER A 105 16.78 19.47 -5.65
C SER A 105 17.71 18.90 -4.59
#